data_AF-N1ZD41-F1
#
_entry.id   AF-N1ZD41-F1
#
_cell.length_a   1.000
_cell.length_b   1.000
_cell.length_c   1.000
_cell.angle_alpha   90.00
_cell.angle_beta   90.00
_cell.angle_gamma   90.00
#
_symmetry.space_group_name_H-M   'P 1'
#
loop_
_entity.id
_entity.type
_entity.pdbx_description
1 polymer ?
#
loop_
_entity_poly.entity_id
_entity_poly.type
_entity_poly.pdbx_seq_one_letter_code
_entity_poly.pdbx_strand_id
1 'polypeptide(L)'
;MNKEIGQRLKDIRLSLGLSQKEMVEGVMDRSSYSRIESGKTLIGISSLLKILELNQISILDFFGEWGEVKAKNSDYENAATDAFLRGDVALLTSLKNDPTYPAVKVKHVMGLMIAELNDDVRRFPSRIKRELKYNVLQIGEWDTNSLWILAHSMILYKFKDLEGLVGSVFNKFKNPKDYDDQVLRLVALITVNYLQICLKQKEASYEIEKALTYLKELPNLPVIMLEKMAGEYFSTKIRNNQEALKEIEIVLEEGGYGYYVETVLKR
;
A
#
# COMPACT_ATOMS: atom_id res chain seq x y z
N MET A 1 9.91 22.82 7.12
CA MET A 1 9.45 22.33 8.44
C MET A 1 9.21 23.43 9.50
N ASN A 2 10.20 24.11 10.11
CA ASN A 2 9.89 25.08 11.20
C ASN A 2 8.97 26.24 10.78
N LYS A 3 9.24 26.79 9.59
CA LYS A 3 8.41 27.85 9.00
C LYS A 3 6.97 27.37 8.71
N GLU A 4 6.80 26.10 8.34
CA GLU A 4 5.48 25.49 8.11
C GLU A 4 4.71 25.28 9.43
N ILE A 5 5.39 24.87 10.52
CA ILE A 5 4.75 24.69 11.83
C ILE A 5 4.23 26.03 12.36
N GLY A 6 5.09 27.05 12.34
CA GLY A 6 4.74 28.40 12.79
C GLY A 6 3.60 29.00 11.98
N GLN A 7 3.62 28.85 10.65
CA GLN A 7 2.56 29.33 9.79
C GLN A 7 1.24 28.60 10.04
N ARG A 8 1.25 27.27 10.20
CA ARG A 8 0.04 26.50 10.48
C ARG A 8 -0.59 26.84 11.83
N LEU A 9 0.24 27.04 12.86
CA LEU A 9 -0.22 27.53 14.17
C LEU A 9 -0.92 28.89 14.04
N LYS A 10 -0.38 29.78 13.21
CA LYS A 10 -0.98 31.08 12.93
C LYS A 10 -2.33 30.95 12.21
N ASP A 11 -2.42 30.09 11.20
CA ASP A 11 -3.63 29.90 10.41
C ASP A 11 -4.76 29.33 11.28
N ILE A 12 -4.46 28.32 12.10
CA ILE A 12 -5.42 27.74 13.05
C ILE A 12 -5.85 28.78 14.08
N ARG A 13 -4.91 29.51 14.68
CA ARG A 13 -5.22 30.57 15.64
C ARG A 13 -6.20 31.59 15.06
N LEU A 14 -5.96 32.04 13.82
CA LEU A 14 -6.83 32.97 13.12
C LEU A 14 -8.22 32.37 12.84
N SER A 15 -8.28 31.09 12.47
CA SER A 15 -9.56 30.39 12.24
C SER A 15 -10.41 30.26 13.52
N LEU A 16 -9.76 30.16 14.68
CA LEU A 16 -10.40 30.12 16.00
C LEU A 16 -10.73 31.53 16.54
N GLY A 17 -10.36 32.60 15.82
CA GLY A 17 -10.58 33.98 16.26
C GLY A 17 -9.70 34.42 17.44
N LEU A 18 -8.62 33.69 17.74
CA LEU A 18 -7.81 33.92 18.93
C LEU A 18 -6.67 34.93 18.69
N SER A 19 -6.35 35.71 19.72
CA SER A 19 -5.11 36.47 19.78
C SER A 19 -3.91 35.56 20.05
N GLN A 20 -2.71 36.04 19.73
CA GLN A 20 -1.47 35.33 20.05
C GLN A 20 -1.31 35.03 21.54
N LYS A 21 -1.93 35.84 22.43
CA LYS A 21 -1.84 35.64 23.87
C LYS A 21 -2.76 34.51 24.33
N GLU A 22 -3.99 34.49 23.80
CA GLU A 22 -4.99 33.46 24.12
C GLU A 22 -4.55 32.07 23.63
N MET A 23 -3.97 32.01 22.43
CA MET A 23 -3.49 30.75 21.83
C MET A 23 -2.44 30.01 22.67
N VAL A 24 -1.65 30.72 23.49
CA VAL A 24 -0.56 30.14 24.28
C VAL A 24 -0.67 30.40 25.77
N GLU A 25 -1.87 30.70 26.25
CA GLU A 25 -2.11 31.00 27.66
C GLU A 25 -1.60 29.87 28.55
N GLY A 26 -0.77 30.21 29.56
CA GLY A 26 -0.15 29.24 30.46
C GLY A 26 0.96 28.36 29.84
N VAL A 27 1.24 28.49 28.54
CA VAL A 27 2.29 27.71 27.87
C VAL A 27 3.57 28.52 27.65
N MET A 28 3.44 29.75 27.12
CA MET A 28 4.58 30.64 26.89
C MET A 28 4.15 32.10 26.75
N ASP A 29 5.12 33.01 26.68
CA ASP A 29 4.83 34.41 26.45
C ASP A 29 4.51 34.70 24.97
N ARG A 30 3.66 35.71 24.75
CA ARG A 30 3.24 36.16 23.41
C ARG A 30 4.44 36.52 22.51
N SER A 31 5.52 37.07 23.05
CA SER A 31 6.68 37.49 22.23
C SER A 31 7.43 36.28 21.68
N SER A 32 7.60 35.22 22.48
CA SER A 32 8.16 33.94 22.06
C SER A 32 7.27 33.26 21.02
N TYR A 33 5.96 33.26 21.23
CA TYR A 33 5.02 32.69 20.26
C TYR A 33 5.00 33.46 18.93
N SER A 34 5.07 34.79 18.95
CA SER A 34 5.17 35.61 17.73
C SER A 34 6.43 35.30 16.90
N ARG A 35 7.55 35.00 17.56
CA ARG A 35 8.77 34.55 16.87
C ARG A 35 8.61 33.17 16.23
N ILE A 36 7.82 32.28 16.85
CA ILE A 36 7.48 30.97 16.30
C ILE A 36 6.58 31.12 15.07
N GLU A 37 5.48 31.89 15.15
CA GLU A 37 4.58 32.13 14.01
C GLU A 37 5.31 32.75 12.81
N SER A 38 6.28 33.63 13.07
CA SER A 38 7.10 34.26 12.01
C SER A 38 8.26 33.37 11.52
N GLY A 39 8.42 32.16 12.05
CA GLY A 39 9.47 31.21 11.69
C GLY A 39 10.87 31.58 12.17
N LYS A 40 11.01 32.61 13.02
CA LYS A 40 12.28 33.10 13.58
C LYS A 40 12.82 32.23 14.70
N THR A 41 11.97 31.43 15.34
CA THR A 41 12.35 30.54 16.45
C THR A 41 11.70 29.18 16.26
N LEU A 42 12.40 28.12 16.66
CA LEU A 42 11.89 26.75 16.68
C LEU A 42 10.95 26.55 17.87
N ILE A 43 9.82 25.90 17.62
CA ILE A 43 8.98 25.40 18.71
C ILE A 43 9.45 24.02 19.16
N GLY A 44 9.60 23.83 20.47
CA GLY A 44 9.86 22.52 21.05
C GLY A 44 8.61 21.65 21.03
N ILE A 45 8.78 20.34 20.84
CA ILE A 45 7.66 19.37 20.74
C ILE A 45 6.74 19.44 21.96
N SER A 46 7.28 19.51 23.18
CA SER A 46 6.47 19.61 24.39
C SER A 46 5.62 20.88 24.44
N SER A 47 6.13 22.00 23.94
CA SER A 47 5.37 23.25 23.84
C SER A 47 4.31 23.18 22.76
N LEU A 48 4.61 22.56 21.62
CA LEU A 48 3.64 22.34 20.56
C LEU A 48 2.47 21.50 21.07
N LEU A 49 2.73 20.35 21.69
CA LEU A 49 1.68 19.47 22.22
C LEU A 49 0.79 20.18 23.25
N LYS A 50 1.38 20.97 24.15
CA LYS A 50 0.63 21.78 25.12
C LYS A 50 -0.27 22.83 24.47
N ILE A 51 0.19 23.48 23.40
CA ILE A 51 -0.63 24.45 22.64
C ILE A 51 -1.80 23.72 21.95
N LEU A 52 -1.55 22.55 21.35
CA LEU A 52 -2.60 21.77 20.71
C LEU A 52 -3.66 21.30 21.72
N GLU A 53 -3.23 20.77 22.86
CA GLU A 53 -4.10 20.32 23.95
C GLU A 53 -4.94 21.47 24.53
N LEU A 54 -4.31 22.62 24.83
CA LEU A 54 -4.98 23.83 25.33
C LEU A 54 -6.14 24.26 24.41
N ASN A 55 -5.93 24.19 23.10
CA ASN A 55 -6.90 24.64 22.11
C ASN A 55 -7.76 23.49 21.54
N GLN A 56 -7.72 22.30 22.16
CA GLN A 56 -8.47 21.11 21.76
C GLN A 56 -8.25 20.68 20.29
N ILE A 57 -7.04 20.90 19.78
CA ILE A 57 -6.64 20.52 18.42
C ILE A 57 -6.02 19.13 18.48
N SER A 58 -6.57 18.18 17.74
CA SER A 58 -5.96 16.86 17.57
C SER A 58 -4.61 16.97 16.85
N ILE A 59 -3.65 16.12 17.22
CA ILE A 59 -2.38 15.97 16.49
C ILE A 59 -2.66 15.60 15.02
N LEU A 60 -3.69 14.80 14.76
CA LEU A 60 -4.07 14.40 13.41
C LEU A 60 -4.59 15.59 12.59
N ASP A 61 -5.43 16.44 13.19
CA ASP A 61 -5.96 17.64 12.52
C ASP A 61 -4.85 18.67 12.28
N PHE A 62 -3.94 18.81 13.26
CA PHE A 62 -2.79 19.68 13.15
C PHE A 62 -1.80 19.26 12.07
N PHE A 63 -1.66 17.97 11.74
CA PHE A 63 -0.75 17.52 10.68
C PHE A 63 -1.46 17.04 9.41
N GLY A 64 -2.79 17.10 9.36
CA GLY A 64 -3.61 16.49 8.31
C GLY A 64 -3.29 16.95 6.89
N GLU A 65 -2.97 18.24 6.69
CA GLU A 65 -2.60 18.77 5.37
C GLU A 65 -1.15 18.48 4.96
N TRP A 66 -0.28 18.06 5.88
CA TRP A 66 0.99 17.45 5.50
C TRP A 66 0.80 16.01 4.98
N GLY A 67 -0.47 15.60 4.78
CA GLY A 67 -0.94 14.40 4.12
C GLY A 67 -0.61 14.28 2.62
N GLU A 68 0.10 15.24 2.00
CA GLU A 68 0.71 15.07 0.67
C GLU A 68 1.51 13.76 0.57
N VAL A 69 2.10 13.30 1.69
CA VAL A 69 2.83 12.03 1.74
C VAL A 69 1.94 10.82 1.39
N LYS A 70 0.66 10.80 1.80
CA LYS A 70 -0.24 9.67 1.48
C LYS A 70 -0.66 9.68 0.01
N ALA A 71 -1.02 10.85 -0.53
CA ALA A 71 -1.35 10.99 -1.95
C ALA A 71 -0.15 10.64 -2.83
N LYS A 72 1.03 11.19 -2.50
CA LYS A 72 2.29 10.87 -3.20
C LYS A 72 2.68 9.39 -3.06
N ASN A 73 2.39 8.73 -1.94
CA ASN A 73 2.61 7.29 -1.84
C ASN A 73 1.71 6.52 -2.81
N SER A 74 0.41 6.86 -2.89
CA SER A 74 -0.53 6.19 -3.80
C SER A 74 -0.04 6.25 -5.25
N ASP A 75 0.46 7.41 -5.71
CA ASP A 75 0.98 7.57 -7.07
C ASP A 75 2.19 6.66 -7.34
N TYR A 76 3.15 6.61 -6.40
CA TYR A 76 4.35 5.77 -6.53
C TYR A 76 4.04 4.28 -6.40
N GLU A 77 3.12 3.91 -5.52
CA GLU A 77 2.65 2.53 -5.31
C GLU A 77 1.94 2.02 -6.57
N ASN A 78 1.07 2.83 -7.17
CA ASN A 78 0.39 2.51 -8.42
C ASN A 78 1.39 2.37 -9.58
N ALA A 79 2.26 3.38 -9.77
CA ALA A 79 3.28 3.35 -10.83
C ALA A 79 4.25 2.16 -10.68
N ALA A 80 4.64 1.83 -9.45
CA ALA A 80 5.48 0.67 -9.17
C ALA A 80 4.77 -0.65 -9.48
N THR A 81 3.49 -0.78 -9.10
CA THR A 81 2.68 -1.96 -9.42
C THR A 81 2.57 -2.15 -10.93
N ASP A 82 2.29 -1.07 -11.68
CA ASP A 82 2.17 -1.13 -13.14
C ASP A 82 3.50 -1.45 -13.82
N ALA A 83 4.61 -0.93 -13.31
CA ALA A 83 5.94 -1.27 -13.79
C ALA A 83 6.24 -2.76 -13.55
N PHE A 84 5.92 -3.28 -12.36
CA PHE A 84 6.13 -4.67 -12.00
C PHE A 84 5.30 -5.64 -12.85
N LEU A 85 4.01 -5.36 -13.02
CA LEU A 85 3.11 -6.19 -13.84
C LEU A 85 3.47 -6.20 -15.34
N ARG A 86 4.31 -5.27 -15.80
CA ARG A 86 4.85 -5.20 -17.16
C ARG A 86 6.32 -5.61 -17.27
N GLY A 87 6.96 -5.97 -16.15
CA GLY A 87 8.38 -6.32 -16.12
C GLY A 87 9.32 -5.15 -16.36
N ASP A 88 8.87 -3.90 -16.19
CA ASP A 88 9.65 -2.70 -16.44
C ASP A 88 10.59 -2.40 -15.25
N VAL A 89 11.68 -3.16 -15.19
CA VAL A 89 12.73 -3.01 -14.17
C VAL A 89 13.37 -1.61 -14.21
N ALA A 90 13.46 -0.99 -15.39
CA ALA A 90 14.06 0.33 -15.55
C ALA A 90 13.23 1.41 -14.86
N LEU A 91 11.92 1.46 -15.16
CA LEU A 91 10.98 2.39 -14.52
C LEU A 91 10.93 2.13 -13.01
N LEU A 92 10.81 0.88 -12.58
CA LEU A 92 10.77 0.53 -11.16
C LEU A 92 12.05 0.96 -10.42
N THR A 93 13.21 0.82 -11.06
CA THR A 93 14.49 1.30 -10.54
C THR A 93 14.54 2.83 -10.45
N SER A 94 14.01 3.56 -11.45
CA SER A 94 13.94 5.01 -11.37
C SER A 94 13.02 5.51 -10.25
N LEU A 95 11.85 4.89 -10.06
CA LEU A 95 10.90 5.23 -9.00
C LEU A 95 11.53 5.02 -7.62
N LYS A 96 12.22 3.88 -7.43
CA LYS A 96 12.94 3.56 -6.18
C LYS A 96 14.05 4.57 -5.87
N ASN A 97 14.76 5.04 -6.90
CA ASN A 97 15.92 5.92 -6.73
C ASN A 97 15.55 7.42 -6.77
N ASP A 98 14.27 7.76 -6.92
CA ASP A 98 13.82 9.16 -6.95
C ASP A 98 14.21 9.89 -5.65
N PRO A 99 15.07 10.93 -5.72
CA PRO A 99 15.54 11.65 -4.54
C PRO A 99 14.43 12.49 -3.87
N THR A 100 13.37 12.81 -4.61
CA THR A 100 12.23 13.62 -4.12
C THR A 100 11.19 12.79 -3.37
N TYR A 101 11.34 11.47 -3.36
CA TYR A 101 10.42 10.55 -2.71
C TYR A 101 11.03 9.98 -1.41
N PRO A 102 10.59 10.43 -0.22
CA PRO A 102 11.25 10.06 1.04
C PRO A 102 10.77 8.74 1.64
N ALA A 103 9.75 8.08 1.06
CA ALA A 103 9.12 6.92 1.68
C ALA A 103 10.01 5.65 1.59
N VAL A 104 10.90 5.51 2.57
CA VAL A 104 11.87 4.40 2.67
C VAL A 104 11.20 3.03 2.59
N LYS A 105 10.03 2.85 3.22
CA LYS A 105 9.31 1.58 3.20
C LYS A 105 8.85 1.19 1.79
N VAL A 106 8.29 2.14 1.04
CA VAL A 106 7.88 1.91 -0.35
C VAL A 106 9.10 1.59 -1.22
N LYS A 107 10.23 2.29 -1.01
CA LYS A 107 11.50 1.98 -1.69
C LYS A 107 12.05 0.59 -1.35
N HIS A 108 11.86 0.12 -0.11
CA HIS A 108 12.21 -1.25 0.28
C HIS A 108 11.36 -2.28 -0.47
N VAL A 109 10.05 -2.06 -0.59
CA VAL A 109 9.15 -2.94 -1.35
C VAL A 109 9.49 -2.92 -2.84
N MET A 110 9.72 -1.74 -3.44
CA MET A 110 10.22 -1.64 -4.82
C MET A 110 11.55 -2.39 -5.01
N GLY A 111 12.44 -2.34 -4.01
CA GLY A 111 13.67 -3.11 -4.01
C GLY A 111 13.43 -4.63 -4.02
N LEU A 112 12.42 -5.11 -3.31
CA LEU A 112 12.01 -6.51 -3.32
C LEU A 112 11.41 -6.90 -4.68
N MET A 113 10.52 -6.06 -5.24
CA MET A 113 9.93 -6.24 -6.56
C MET A 113 11.02 -6.35 -7.66
N ILE A 114 12.04 -5.47 -7.63
CA ILE A 114 13.20 -5.55 -8.54
C ILE A 114 13.97 -6.86 -8.33
N ALA A 115 14.18 -7.29 -7.08
CA ALA A 115 14.86 -8.56 -6.80
C ALA A 115 14.04 -9.76 -7.29
N GLU A 116 12.72 -9.68 -7.26
CA GLU A 116 11.83 -10.71 -7.79
C GLU A 116 11.88 -10.80 -9.32
N LEU A 117 11.82 -9.67 -10.02
CA LEU A 117 11.92 -9.62 -11.49
C LEU A 117 13.27 -10.14 -12.01
N ASN A 118 14.33 -10.02 -11.20
CA ASN A 118 15.68 -10.50 -11.53
C ASN A 118 16.00 -11.90 -10.96
N ASP A 119 15.01 -12.60 -10.38
CA ASP A 119 15.18 -13.89 -9.68
C ASP A 119 16.27 -13.88 -8.59
N ASP A 120 16.53 -12.72 -7.97
CA ASP A 120 17.59 -12.49 -6.97
C ASP A 120 17.05 -12.24 -5.55
N VAL A 121 15.79 -12.63 -5.29
CA VAL A 121 15.15 -12.51 -3.96
C VAL A 121 16.01 -13.16 -2.86
N ARG A 122 16.77 -14.21 -3.19
CA ARG A 122 17.66 -14.89 -2.23
C ARG A 122 18.75 -13.95 -1.69
N ARG A 123 19.35 -13.09 -2.53
CA ARG A 123 20.38 -12.13 -2.11
C ARG A 123 19.82 -10.84 -1.53
N PHE A 124 18.50 -10.60 -1.63
CA PHE A 124 17.86 -9.43 -1.05
C PHE A 124 18.10 -9.34 0.48
N PRO A 125 18.42 -8.15 1.05
CA PRO A 125 18.92 -8.04 2.43
C PRO A 125 17.98 -8.61 3.49
N SER A 126 18.48 -9.57 4.30
CA SER A 126 17.69 -10.25 5.33
C SER A 126 17.11 -9.31 6.39
N ARG A 127 17.78 -8.20 6.69
CA ARG A 127 17.26 -7.17 7.60
C ARG A 127 15.96 -6.56 7.04
N ILE A 128 15.94 -6.19 5.77
CA ILE A 128 14.77 -5.58 5.11
C ILE A 128 13.64 -6.61 4.98
N LYS A 129 13.95 -7.87 4.65
CA LYS A 129 12.95 -8.95 4.65
C LYS A 129 12.22 -9.06 5.98
N ARG A 130 12.94 -9.00 7.11
CA ARG A 130 12.34 -9.04 8.45
C ARG A 130 11.50 -7.81 8.74
N GLU A 131 11.97 -6.63 8.33
CA GLU A 131 11.23 -5.37 8.50
C GLU A 131 9.88 -5.39 7.78
N LEU A 132 9.86 -5.81 6.51
CA LEU A 132 8.62 -5.91 5.71
C LEU A 132 7.62 -6.88 6.36
N LYS A 133 8.08 -8.05 6.80
CA LYS A 133 7.23 -9.03 7.50
C LYS A 133 6.64 -8.49 8.79
N TYR A 134 7.48 -7.86 9.62
CA TYR A 134 7.07 -7.34 10.92
C TYR A 134 6.03 -6.22 10.78
N ASN A 135 6.20 -5.34 9.80
CA ASN A 135 5.27 -4.24 9.54
C ASN A 135 3.85 -4.77 9.29
N VAL A 136 3.65 -5.72 8.36
CA VAL A 136 2.31 -6.23 8.04
C VAL A 136 1.62 -6.88 9.25
N LEU A 137 2.37 -7.59 10.09
CA LEU A 137 1.81 -8.29 11.27
C LEU A 137 1.38 -7.33 12.40
N GLN A 138 1.94 -6.12 12.48
CA GLN A 138 1.69 -5.18 13.58
C GLN A 138 0.58 -4.15 13.29
N ILE A 139 0.18 -3.97 12.03
CA ILE A 139 -0.72 -2.86 11.66
C ILE A 139 -2.11 -3.04 12.29
N GLY A 140 -2.57 -4.28 12.54
CA GLY A 140 -3.82 -4.56 13.25
C GLY A 140 -5.10 -4.19 12.47
N GLU A 141 -5.01 -3.26 11.53
CA GLU A 141 -6.07 -2.82 10.63
C GLU A 141 -5.58 -2.83 9.16
N TRP A 142 -6.47 -3.15 8.22
CA TRP A 142 -6.15 -3.10 6.80
C TRP A 142 -6.46 -1.73 6.22
N ASP A 143 -5.45 -1.09 5.65
CA ASP A 143 -5.54 0.13 4.85
C ASP A 143 -4.83 -0.10 3.51
N THR A 144 -4.94 0.86 2.61
CA THR A 144 -4.36 0.77 1.26
C THR A 144 -2.86 0.48 1.27
N ASN A 145 -2.10 1.06 2.20
CA ASN A 145 -0.66 0.88 2.28
C ASN A 145 -0.31 -0.53 2.77
N SER A 146 -0.99 -1.01 3.83
CA SER A 146 -0.77 -2.35 4.36
C SER A 146 -1.16 -3.44 3.35
N LEU A 147 -2.22 -3.21 2.57
CA LEU A 147 -2.60 -4.06 1.43
C LEU A 147 -1.53 -4.06 0.33
N TRP A 148 -1.03 -2.89 -0.07
CA TRP A 148 0.00 -2.80 -1.11
C TRP A 148 1.31 -3.48 -0.70
N ILE A 149 1.76 -3.28 0.55
CA ILE A 149 2.92 -3.98 1.10
C ILE A 149 2.67 -5.50 1.09
N LEU A 150 1.50 -5.97 1.53
CA LEU A 150 1.18 -7.40 1.53
C LEU A 150 1.25 -7.96 0.11
N ALA A 151 0.56 -7.33 -0.84
CA ALA A 151 0.50 -7.75 -2.25
C ALA A 151 1.89 -8.01 -2.84
N HIS A 152 2.86 -7.13 -2.55
CA HIS A 152 4.21 -7.17 -3.11
C HIS A 152 5.28 -7.80 -2.22
N SER A 153 4.89 -8.41 -1.09
CA SER A 153 5.83 -9.08 -0.19
C SER A 153 5.45 -10.52 0.16
N MET A 154 4.37 -11.06 -0.40
CA MET A 154 3.88 -12.42 -0.11
C MET A 154 4.96 -13.51 -0.29
N ILE A 155 5.85 -13.35 -1.28
CA ILE A 155 6.98 -14.26 -1.54
C ILE A 155 7.92 -14.44 -0.34
N LEU A 156 7.91 -13.51 0.61
CA LEU A 156 8.72 -13.62 1.81
C LEU A 156 8.11 -14.56 2.85
N TYR A 157 6.80 -14.76 2.87
CA TYR A 157 6.08 -15.44 3.95
C TYR A 157 6.09 -16.96 3.78
N LYS A 158 5.95 -17.67 4.90
CA LYS A 158 5.60 -19.09 4.84
C LYS A 158 4.12 -19.20 4.51
N PHE A 159 3.75 -20.26 3.80
CA PHE A 159 2.37 -20.51 3.40
C PHE A 159 1.38 -20.40 4.59
N LYS A 160 1.71 -21.03 5.72
CA LYS A 160 0.89 -21.00 6.94
C LYS A 160 0.66 -19.60 7.51
N ASP A 161 1.63 -18.71 7.38
CA ASP A 161 1.48 -17.33 7.84
C ASP A 161 0.54 -16.54 6.91
N LEU A 162 0.53 -16.88 5.60
CA LEU A 162 -0.33 -16.23 4.61
C LEU A 162 -1.81 -16.62 4.76
N GLU A 163 -2.11 -17.87 5.14
CA GLU A 163 -3.51 -18.33 5.35
C GLU A 163 -4.28 -17.39 6.28
N GLY A 164 -3.68 -17.05 7.42
CA GLY A 164 -4.28 -16.15 8.42
C GLY A 164 -4.35 -14.70 7.93
N LEU A 165 -3.28 -14.19 7.31
CA LEU A 165 -3.24 -12.82 6.79
C LEU A 165 -4.28 -12.59 5.70
N VAL A 166 -4.29 -13.45 4.67
CA VAL A 166 -5.23 -13.35 3.55
C VAL A 166 -6.66 -13.59 4.02
N GLY A 167 -6.88 -14.54 4.93
CA GLY A 167 -8.20 -14.73 5.55
C GLY A 167 -8.71 -13.47 6.26
N SER A 168 -7.82 -12.72 6.94
CA SER A 168 -8.21 -11.47 7.58
C SER A 168 -8.53 -10.34 6.58
N VAL A 169 -7.81 -10.27 5.44
CA VAL A 169 -8.12 -9.34 4.34
C VAL A 169 -9.50 -9.67 3.77
N PHE A 170 -9.74 -10.94 3.43
CA PHE A 170 -11.02 -11.38 2.88
C PHE A 170 -12.17 -11.12 3.84
N ASN A 171 -11.96 -11.23 5.15
CA ASN A 171 -12.95 -10.91 6.17
C ASN A 171 -13.26 -9.41 6.27
N LYS A 172 -12.27 -8.55 6.08
CA LYS A 172 -12.42 -7.10 6.16
C LYS A 172 -13.13 -6.53 4.93
N PHE A 173 -12.85 -7.06 3.74
CA PHE A 173 -13.32 -6.51 2.47
C PHE A 173 -14.34 -7.45 1.81
N LYS A 174 -15.51 -7.63 2.43
CA LYS A 174 -16.56 -8.54 1.91
C LYS A 174 -17.67 -7.81 1.19
N ASN A 175 -17.98 -6.60 1.62
CA ASN A 175 -19.14 -5.85 1.14
C ASN A 175 -18.70 -4.76 0.18
N PRO A 176 -19.55 -4.37 -0.79
CA PRO A 176 -19.25 -3.28 -1.73
C PRO A 176 -18.87 -1.95 -1.10
N LYS A 177 -19.33 -1.67 0.13
CA LYS A 177 -18.99 -0.46 0.88
C LYS A 177 -17.60 -0.49 1.53
N ASP A 178 -16.96 -1.66 1.57
CA ASP A 178 -15.71 -1.85 2.30
C ASP A 178 -14.49 -1.44 1.46
N TYR A 179 -14.65 -1.25 0.14
CA TYR A 179 -13.57 -0.90 -0.78
C TYR A 179 -13.95 0.25 -1.72
N ASP A 180 -12.96 1.08 -2.05
CA ASP A 180 -12.94 1.91 -3.25
C ASP A 180 -12.19 1.17 -4.38
N ASP A 181 -12.03 1.80 -5.54
CA ASP A 181 -11.33 1.20 -6.70
C ASP A 181 -9.89 0.79 -6.37
N GLN A 182 -9.19 1.55 -5.52
CA GLN A 182 -7.80 1.27 -5.17
C GLN A 182 -7.72 0.05 -4.24
N VAL A 183 -8.55 0.00 -3.21
CA VAL A 183 -8.64 -1.15 -2.31
C VAL A 183 -9.07 -2.39 -3.08
N LEU A 184 -10.07 -2.27 -3.96
CA LEU A 184 -10.56 -3.37 -4.78
C LEU A 184 -9.43 -3.97 -5.64
N ARG A 185 -8.64 -3.10 -6.29
CA ARG A 185 -7.47 -3.52 -7.07
C ARG A 185 -6.47 -4.30 -6.23
N LEU A 186 -6.09 -3.78 -5.07
CA LEU A 186 -5.10 -4.42 -4.20
C LEU A 186 -5.59 -5.76 -3.65
N VAL A 187 -6.85 -5.83 -3.25
CA VAL A 187 -7.47 -7.05 -2.74
C VAL A 187 -7.55 -8.13 -3.82
N ALA A 188 -7.89 -7.77 -5.06
CA ALA A 188 -7.87 -8.70 -6.19
C ALA A 188 -6.43 -9.18 -6.50
N LEU A 189 -5.45 -8.28 -6.49
CA LEU A 189 -4.04 -8.61 -6.69
C LEU A 189 -3.51 -9.56 -5.60
N ILE A 190 -3.82 -9.29 -4.32
CA ILE A 190 -3.49 -10.19 -3.20
C ILE A 190 -4.11 -11.57 -3.45
N THR A 191 -5.35 -11.62 -3.93
CA THR A 191 -6.07 -12.88 -4.18
C THR A 191 -5.39 -13.70 -5.27
N VAL A 192 -4.98 -13.08 -6.37
CA VAL A 192 -4.24 -13.74 -7.47
C VAL A 192 -2.86 -14.21 -7.01
N ASN A 193 -2.10 -13.36 -6.33
CA ASN A 193 -0.78 -13.73 -5.79
C ASN A 193 -0.89 -14.87 -4.79
N TYR A 194 -1.93 -14.87 -3.95
CA TYR A 194 -2.21 -15.96 -3.04
C TYR A 194 -2.52 -17.27 -3.78
N LEU A 195 -3.38 -17.22 -4.80
CA LEU A 195 -3.72 -18.38 -5.63
C LEU A 195 -2.49 -19.03 -6.25
N GLN A 196 -1.57 -18.23 -6.81
CA GLN A 196 -0.30 -18.74 -7.35
C GLN A 196 0.53 -19.48 -6.31
N ILE A 197 0.59 -18.95 -5.08
CA ILE A 197 1.31 -19.59 -3.98
C ILE A 197 0.62 -20.90 -3.57
N CYS A 198 -0.71 -20.90 -3.45
CA CYS A 198 -1.52 -22.08 -3.11
C CYS A 198 -1.35 -23.20 -4.13
N LEU A 199 -1.36 -22.89 -5.43
CA LEU A 199 -1.20 -23.85 -6.52
C LEU A 199 0.16 -24.58 -6.51
N LYS A 200 1.17 -24.03 -5.81
CA LYS A 200 2.50 -24.63 -5.65
C LYS A 200 2.60 -25.51 -4.40
N GLN A 201 1.56 -25.55 -3.55
CA GLN A 201 1.52 -26.37 -2.34
C GLN A 201 0.85 -27.72 -2.61
N LYS A 202 1.30 -28.76 -1.91
CA LYS A 202 0.71 -30.11 -2.01
C LYS A 202 -0.70 -30.21 -1.41
N GLU A 203 -0.98 -29.44 -0.37
CA GLU A 203 -2.20 -29.54 0.45
C GLU A 203 -2.84 -28.16 0.64
N ALA A 204 -3.33 -27.55 -0.45
CA ALA A 204 -3.94 -26.22 -0.42
C ALA A 204 -5.31 -26.12 -1.10
N SER A 205 -5.98 -27.24 -1.40
CA SER A 205 -7.26 -27.25 -2.14
C SER A 205 -8.32 -26.35 -1.51
N TYR A 206 -8.44 -26.37 -0.18
CA TYR A 206 -9.36 -25.48 0.54
C TYR A 206 -9.03 -24.00 0.33
N GLU A 207 -7.74 -23.64 0.41
CA GLU A 207 -7.28 -22.26 0.22
C GLU A 207 -7.42 -21.79 -1.23
N ILE A 208 -7.23 -22.69 -2.20
CA ILE A 208 -7.49 -22.44 -3.61
C ILE A 208 -8.97 -22.13 -3.83
N GLU A 209 -9.88 -22.98 -3.35
CA GLU A 209 -11.32 -22.76 -3.49
C GLU A 209 -11.78 -21.48 -2.79
N LYS A 210 -11.26 -21.21 -1.60
CA LYS A 210 -11.55 -19.98 -0.84
C LYS A 210 -11.17 -18.73 -1.64
N ALA A 211 -9.96 -18.70 -2.20
CA ALA A 211 -9.49 -17.55 -2.96
C ALA A 211 -10.19 -17.39 -4.32
N LEU A 212 -10.49 -18.49 -5.04
CA LEU A 212 -11.29 -18.43 -6.28
C LEU A 212 -12.71 -17.93 -6.00
N THR A 213 -13.33 -18.41 -4.92
CA THR A 213 -14.69 -17.98 -4.52
C THR A 213 -14.70 -16.49 -4.19
N TYR A 214 -13.75 -16.04 -3.37
CA TYR A 214 -13.63 -14.64 -3.01
C TYR A 214 -13.42 -13.74 -4.25
N LEU A 215 -12.50 -14.11 -5.14
CA LEU A 215 -12.26 -13.38 -6.39
C LEU A 215 -13.51 -13.33 -7.27
N LYS A 216 -14.31 -14.40 -7.31
CA LYS A 216 -15.58 -14.44 -8.06
C LYS A 216 -16.63 -13.50 -7.48
N GLU A 217 -16.70 -13.39 -6.15
CA GLU A 217 -17.65 -12.53 -5.42
C GLU A 217 -17.34 -11.03 -5.52
N LEU A 218 -16.08 -10.65 -5.79
CA LEU A 218 -15.73 -9.26 -6.10
C LEU A 218 -16.53 -8.73 -7.30
N PRO A 219 -16.83 -7.43 -7.39
CA PRO A 219 -17.64 -6.87 -8.47
C PRO A 219 -16.89 -6.92 -9.80
N ASN A 220 -17.61 -7.10 -10.91
CA ASN A 220 -17.02 -7.17 -12.25
C ASN A 220 -16.76 -5.76 -12.79
N LEU A 221 -15.79 -5.06 -12.19
CA LEU A 221 -15.36 -3.73 -12.62
C LEU A 221 -14.10 -3.80 -13.50
N PRO A 222 -13.93 -2.89 -14.47
CA PRO A 222 -12.76 -2.87 -15.35
C PRO A 222 -11.42 -2.84 -14.60
N VAL A 223 -11.39 -2.19 -13.43
CA VAL A 223 -10.18 -2.05 -12.59
C VAL A 223 -9.59 -3.38 -12.10
N ILE A 224 -10.36 -4.47 -12.11
CA ILE A 224 -9.89 -5.82 -11.75
C ILE A 224 -10.08 -6.87 -12.85
N MET A 225 -10.21 -6.44 -14.11
CA MET A 225 -10.45 -7.35 -15.23
C MET A 225 -9.32 -8.40 -15.38
N LEU A 226 -8.06 -8.01 -15.23
CA LEU A 226 -6.92 -8.93 -15.36
C LEU A 226 -6.89 -10.00 -14.27
N GLU A 227 -7.23 -9.60 -13.05
CA GLU A 227 -7.30 -10.50 -11.91
C GLU A 227 -8.45 -11.49 -12.08
N LYS A 228 -9.61 -11.03 -12.58
CA LYS A 228 -10.73 -11.92 -12.94
C LYS A 228 -10.34 -12.94 -14.00
N MET A 229 -9.62 -12.50 -15.04
CA MET A 229 -9.10 -13.40 -16.09
C MET A 229 -8.10 -14.42 -15.52
N ALA A 230 -7.25 -14.01 -14.58
CA ALA A 230 -6.34 -14.93 -13.89
C ALA A 230 -7.08 -15.96 -13.04
N GLY A 231 -8.14 -15.54 -12.34
CA GLY A 231 -9.03 -16.46 -11.62
C GLY A 231 -9.65 -17.51 -12.52
N GLU A 232 -10.18 -17.11 -13.69
CA GLU A 232 -10.74 -18.03 -14.67
C GLU A 232 -9.67 -18.97 -15.23
N TYR A 233 -8.49 -18.44 -15.57
CA TYR A 233 -7.34 -19.23 -16.02
C TYR A 233 -6.98 -20.33 -15.02
N PHE A 234 -6.78 -19.98 -13.75
CA PHE A 234 -6.42 -20.97 -12.73
C PHE A 234 -7.53 -21.98 -12.48
N SER A 235 -8.79 -21.55 -12.47
CA SER A 235 -9.93 -22.48 -12.32
C SER A 235 -10.02 -23.48 -13.48
N THR A 236 -9.75 -23.00 -14.71
CA THR A 236 -9.73 -23.81 -15.93
C THR A 236 -8.56 -24.79 -15.93
N LYS A 237 -7.39 -24.35 -15.43
CA LYS A 237 -6.20 -25.17 -15.27
C LYS A 237 -6.46 -26.34 -14.32
N ILE A 238 -7.12 -26.09 -13.19
CA ILE A 238 -7.51 -27.13 -12.23
C ILE A 238 -8.48 -28.15 -12.86
N ARG A 239 -9.40 -27.69 -13.72
CA ARG A 239 -10.34 -28.56 -14.45
C ARG A 239 -9.69 -29.30 -15.62
N ASN A 240 -8.42 -29.08 -15.91
CA ASN A 240 -7.67 -29.66 -17.04
C ASN A 240 -8.28 -29.37 -18.43
N ASN A 241 -8.96 -28.23 -18.60
CA ASN A 241 -9.52 -27.84 -19.89
C ASN A 241 -8.50 -27.03 -20.71
N GLN A 242 -7.69 -27.72 -21.52
CA GLN A 242 -6.61 -27.10 -22.29
C GLN A 242 -7.08 -26.17 -23.40
N GLU A 243 -8.25 -26.42 -23.98
CA GLU A 243 -8.83 -25.58 -25.04
C GLU A 243 -9.19 -24.20 -24.48
N ALA A 244 -9.95 -24.18 -23.38
CA ALA A 244 -10.33 -22.93 -22.73
C ALA A 244 -9.12 -22.16 -22.16
N LEU A 245 -8.07 -22.85 -21.68
CA LEU A 245 -6.83 -22.17 -21.28
C LEU A 245 -6.21 -21.40 -22.44
N LYS A 246 -6.14 -22.04 -23.62
CA LYS A 246 -5.55 -21.43 -24.81
C LYS A 246 -6.35 -20.23 -25.30
N GLU A 247 -7.68 -20.28 -25.20
CA GLU A 247 -8.53 -19.13 -25.53
C GLU A 247 -8.23 -17.93 -24.62
N ILE A 248 -8.09 -18.16 -23.30
CA ILE A 248 -7.75 -17.10 -22.34
C ILE A 248 -6.36 -16.51 -22.65
N GLU A 249 -5.38 -17.37 -22.95
CA GLU A 249 -4.02 -16.95 -23.32
C GLU A 249 -4.04 -16.08 -24.59
N ILE A 250 -4.74 -16.49 -25.64
CA ILE A 250 -4.85 -15.72 -26.90
C ILE A 250 -5.45 -14.33 -26.65
N VAL A 251 -6.57 -14.25 -25.94
CA VAL A 251 -7.24 -12.96 -25.66
C VAL A 251 -6.30 -11.99 -24.92
N LEU A 252 -5.55 -12.50 -23.94
CA LEU A 252 -4.61 -11.68 -23.18
C LEU A 252 -3.38 -11.30 -24.02
N GLU A 253 -2.82 -12.23 -24.79
CA GLU A 253 -1.66 -11.99 -25.65
C GLU A 253 -1.97 -10.95 -26.75
N GLU A 254 -3.09 -11.13 -27.48
CA GLU A 254 -3.55 -10.18 -28.50
C GLU A 254 -3.92 -8.81 -27.91
N GLY A 255 -4.39 -8.78 -26.65
CA GLY A 255 -4.66 -7.57 -25.89
C GLY A 255 -3.40 -6.84 -25.38
N GLY A 256 -2.20 -7.37 -25.62
CA GLY A 256 -0.93 -6.77 -25.19
C GLY A 256 -0.47 -7.17 -23.78
N TYR A 257 -1.07 -8.19 -23.17
CA TYR A 257 -0.75 -8.70 -21.83
C TYR A 257 0.15 -9.95 -21.85
N GLY A 258 0.91 -10.17 -22.93
CA GLY A 258 1.78 -11.36 -23.07
C GLY A 258 2.78 -11.52 -21.92
N TYR A 259 3.35 -10.42 -21.40
CA TYR A 259 4.24 -10.50 -20.23
C TYR A 259 3.53 -11.06 -18.99
N TYR A 260 2.28 -10.62 -18.74
CA TYR A 260 1.46 -11.10 -17.62
C TYR A 260 1.13 -12.59 -17.78
N VAL A 261 0.81 -13.04 -19.00
CA VAL A 261 0.55 -14.46 -19.29
C VAL A 261 1.76 -15.31 -18.91
N GLU A 262 2.95 -14.95 -19.37
CA GLU A 262 4.17 -15.72 -19.13
C GLU A 262 4.60 -15.72 -17.64
N THR A 263 4.49 -14.57 -16.98
CA THR A 263 5.09 -14.38 -15.65
C THR A 263 4.11 -14.56 -14.49
N VAL A 264 2.80 -14.41 -14.72
CA VAL A 264 1.77 -14.58 -13.71
C VAL A 264 0.97 -15.86 -13.93
N LEU A 265 0.51 -16.13 -15.15
CA LEU A 265 -0.38 -17.29 -15.38
C LEU A 265 0.40 -18.61 -15.52
N LYS A 266 1.54 -18.58 -16.22
CA LYS A 266 2.32 -19.79 -16.55
C LYS A 266 3.43 -20.14 -15.52
N ARG A 267 3.79 -19.23 -14.60
CA ARG A 267 4.90 -19.34 -13.64
C ARG A 267 4.63 -20.20 -12.40
#